data_AF-D4CWY1-F1
#
_entry.id   AF-D4CWY1-F1
#
_cell.length_a   1.000
_cell.length_b   1.000
_cell.length_c   1.000
_cell.angle_alpha   90.00
_cell.angle_beta   90.00
_cell.angle_gamma   90.00
#
_symmetry.space_group_name_H-M   'P 1'
#
loop_
_entity.id
_entity.type
_entity.pdbx_description
1 polymer ?
#
loop_
_entity_poly.entity_id
_entity_poly.type
_entity_poly.pdbx_seq_one_letter_code
_entity_poly.pdbx_strand_id
1 'polypeptide(L)'
;MSKLTLDSVEWSEFKVGELFTDIQKGKCKNENLETEVSDNGISYISATNKNNGVSNFVKPNHLMQKGNCIMFVNQGDGGAGYSVYKSENFIATSSTSFGYAKWINKYTGIFVSTILSQLKSKYSFGYGRTEKRLKNDRIMLPIDKQGKPNWQFMEDYIKQEIKEQSQKIINYYENKVLKLGFKLLDLDVEWKEFKIKDIFSIKSVKGKTITNYENGNIPYISTSTNNNGLNNFINTKENISNKNCISIDPIGGKAFFHEYDFVGRGGAGSAINLLYNEQLNKYSALFVCKIIENNAIDKASYGIQLNGNRLKNLKIILPIDRDGNPHWEYMSKFIQNLEVKSIKNIVQYIYIQIKEKLKEYNLKNIKWKEYFIEEICDISSGKDIYEKERIEGKIPYITSTSNNNGIGYFISNTNETLDEHIISVNRNGSVGYSFYHNYKALFGNDTRKLKLKYQNEFVGKFISFMLLQQREKYGYGYKMGTARLKRQKIMLPSNINGNPNYDFMKKYMIIQEIKQIKKILDYYNF
;
A
#
# COMPACT_ATOMS: atom_id res chain seq x y z
N MET A 1 29.32 -1.95 5.99
CA MET A 1 29.31 -2.80 7.19
C MET A 1 28.54 -4.06 6.88
N SER A 2 29.04 -5.21 7.34
CA SER A 2 28.30 -6.48 7.31
C SER A 2 27.02 -6.37 8.13
N LYS A 3 25.99 -7.16 7.77
CA LYS A 3 24.73 -7.26 8.54
C LYS A 3 25.03 -7.83 9.94
N LEU A 4 24.57 -7.17 10.99
CA LEU A 4 24.63 -7.68 12.36
C LEU A 4 23.65 -8.84 12.53
N THR A 5 24.06 -9.92 13.17
CA THR A 5 23.22 -11.09 13.43
C THR A 5 23.37 -11.54 14.90
N LEU A 6 22.32 -12.15 15.47
CA LEU A 6 22.30 -12.51 16.90
C LEU A 6 23.23 -13.68 17.25
N ASP A 7 23.57 -14.49 16.25
CA ASP A 7 24.52 -15.61 16.29
C ASP A 7 25.99 -15.17 16.14
N SER A 8 26.25 -13.90 15.79
CA SER A 8 27.61 -13.36 15.69
C SER A 8 28.16 -12.81 17.01
N VAL A 9 27.45 -13.01 18.13
CA VAL A 9 27.83 -12.50 19.45
C VAL A 9 27.62 -13.56 20.52
N GLU A 10 28.44 -13.50 21.56
CA GLU A 10 28.28 -14.34 22.76
C GLU A 10 27.17 -13.78 23.65
N TRP A 11 26.53 -14.67 24.41
CA TRP A 11 25.43 -14.34 25.30
C TRP A 11 25.72 -14.83 26.72
N SER A 12 25.29 -14.07 27.72
CA SER A 12 25.38 -14.47 29.13
C SER A 12 24.10 -14.13 29.89
N GLU A 13 23.92 -14.77 31.04
CA GLU A 13 22.77 -14.60 31.90
C GLU A 13 22.97 -13.43 32.88
N PHE A 14 21.97 -12.56 32.98
CA PHE A 14 21.96 -11.41 33.88
C PHE A 14 20.72 -11.42 34.77
N LYS A 15 20.92 -11.07 36.04
CA LYS A 15 19.81 -10.87 36.98
C LYS A 15 19.17 -9.51 36.71
N VAL A 16 17.85 -9.50 36.49
CA VAL A 16 17.11 -8.28 36.11
C VAL A 16 17.27 -7.15 37.13
N GLY A 17 17.29 -7.46 38.43
CA GLY A 17 17.49 -6.46 39.48
C GLY A 17 18.84 -5.74 39.42
N GLU A 18 19.85 -6.33 38.78
CA GLU A 18 21.20 -5.73 38.63
C GLU A 18 21.31 -4.84 37.38
N LEU A 19 20.36 -4.96 36.46
CA LEU A 19 20.34 -4.16 35.22
C LEU A 19 19.75 -2.77 35.44
N PHE A 20 18.93 -2.54 36.47
CA PHE A 20 18.26 -1.26 36.70
C PHE A 20 18.82 -0.54 37.92
N THR A 21 19.05 0.77 37.78
CA THR A 21 19.45 1.62 38.91
C THR A 21 18.28 1.90 39.85
N ASP A 22 17.05 1.91 39.31
CA ASP A 22 15.84 2.15 40.08
C ASP A 22 14.63 1.44 39.44
N ILE A 23 13.69 0.96 40.25
CA ILE A 23 12.43 0.38 39.81
C ILE A 23 11.30 1.02 40.63
N GLN A 24 10.46 1.79 39.97
CA GLN A 24 9.36 2.53 40.61
C GLN A 24 8.01 1.93 40.25
N LYS A 25 7.02 2.03 41.15
CA LYS A 25 5.63 1.64 40.88
C LYS A 25 4.88 2.76 40.16
N GLY A 26 3.86 2.41 39.37
CA GLY A 26 2.90 3.40 38.86
C GLY A 26 2.17 4.12 39.99
N LYS A 27 1.84 5.40 39.79
CA LYS A 27 1.35 6.28 40.85
C LYS A 27 -0.18 6.39 40.93
N CYS A 28 -0.91 6.18 39.84
CA CYS A 28 -2.37 6.34 39.79
C CYS A 28 -3.09 5.08 40.31
N LYS A 29 -4.05 5.27 41.21
CA LYS A 29 -4.88 4.20 41.77
C LYS A 29 -6.23 4.10 41.05
N ASN A 30 -6.80 5.23 40.63
CA ASN A 30 -8.08 5.30 39.93
C ASN A 30 -8.03 6.35 38.81
N GLU A 31 -8.03 5.90 37.55
CA GLU A 31 -7.98 6.76 36.36
C GLU A 31 -9.07 7.84 36.38
N ASN A 32 -10.32 7.46 36.63
CA ASN A 32 -11.47 8.35 36.50
C ASN A 32 -11.52 9.45 37.58
N LEU A 33 -10.89 9.21 38.73
CA LEU A 33 -10.88 10.16 39.84
C LEU A 33 -9.64 11.06 39.84
N GLU A 34 -8.52 10.56 39.31
CA GLU A 34 -7.23 11.24 39.43
C GLU A 34 -6.72 11.82 38.10
N THR A 35 -7.42 11.58 36.99
CA THR A 35 -7.03 12.07 35.67
C THR A 35 -8.23 12.62 34.89
N GLU A 36 -7.94 13.43 33.88
CA GLU A 36 -8.93 13.99 32.96
C GLU A 36 -8.51 13.66 31.53
N VAL A 37 -9.42 13.06 30.75
CA VAL A 37 -9.17 12.65 29.36
C VAL A 37 -8.90 13.87 28.48
N SER A 38 -7.92 13.74 27.58
CA SER A 38 -7.58 14.79 26.62
C SER A 38 -6.96 14.21 25.36
N ASP A 39 -7.53 14.56 24.20
CA ASP A 39 -7.01 14.14 22.89
C ASP A 39 -5.58 14.64 22.60
N ASN A 40 -5.14 15.71 23.27
CA ASN A 40 -3.80 16.27 23.19
C ASN A 40 -2.98 16.04 24.47
N GLY A 41 -3.40 15.07 25.30
CA GLY A 41 -2.77 14.74 26.57
C GLY A 41 -1.51 13.88 26.43
N ILE A 42 -0.96 13.48 27.57
CA ILE A 42 0.10 12.47 27.66
C ILE A 42 -0.49 11.07 27.81
N SER A 43 0.31 10.05 27.52
CA SER A 43 -0.15 8.65 27.62
C SER A 43 -0.55 8.29 29.06
N TYR A 44 -1.74 7.72 29.22
CA TYR A 44 -2.12 6.96 30.40
C TYR A 44 -1.82 5.49 30.19
N ILE A 45 -1.00 4.94 31.07
CA ILE A 45 -0.44 3.60 30.98
C ILE A 45 -1.18 2.66 31.94
N SER A 46 -1.79 1.62 31.39
CA SER A 46 -2.48 0.57 32.14
C SER A 46 -1.78 -0.79 31.99
N ALA A 47 -2.22 -1.78 32.77
CA ALA A 47 -1.72 -3.15 32.70
C ALA A 47 -2.27 -3.95 31.50
N THR A 48 -2.27 -3.34 30.31
CA THR A 48 -2.69 -3.95 29.05
C THR A 48 -1.48 -4.39 28.23
N ASN A 49 -1.62 -5.47 27.47
CA ASN A 49 -0.65 -5.90 26.47
C ASN A 49 -0.88 -5.26 25.09
N LYS A 50 -1.90 -4.41 24.96
CA LYS A 50 -2.23 -3.69 23.74
C LYS A 50 -1.54 -2.32 23.73
N ASN A 51 -1.31 -1.77 22.53
CA ASN A 51 -0.87 -0.39 22.33
C ASN A 51 0.32 0.03 23.21
N ASN A 52 1.28 -0.86 23.47
CA ASN A 52 2.43 -0.57 24.33
C ASN A 52 2.05 -0.01 25.73
N GLY A 53 0.98 -0.57 26.30
CA GLY A 53 0.45 -0.20 27.62
C GLY A 53 -0.45 1.03 27.63
N VAL A 54 -0.62 1.73 26.50
CA VAL A 54 -1.42 2.96 26.43
C VAL A 54 -2.92 2.61 26.33
N SER A 55 -3.71 2.98 27.34
CA SER A 55 -5.17 2.84 27.29
C SER A 55 -5.90 4.15 27.02
N ASN A 56 -5.29 5.29 27.31
CA ASN A 56 -5.93 6.59 27.13
C ASN A 56 -4.89 7.72 27.00
N PHE A 57 -5.36 8.94 26.71
CA PHE A 57 -4.58 10.16 26.79
C PHE A 57 -5.22 11.10 27.82
N VAL A 58 -4.40 11.63 28.73
CA VAL A 58 -4.89 12.43 29.88
C VAL A 58 -4.07 13.69 30.05
N LYS A 59 -4.65 14.71 30.68
CA LYS A 59 -3.91 15.94 31.01
C LYS A 59 -2.74 15.64 31.96
N PRO A 60 -1.54 16.21 31.74
CA PRO A 60 -0.44 16.10 32.68
C PRO A 60 -0.83 16.60 34.07
N ASN A 61 -0.38 15.89 35.11
CA ASN A 61 -0.60 16.28 36.50
C ASN A 61 0.56 15.80 37.40
N HIS A 62 0.41 15.95 38.72
CA HIS A 62 1.43 15.60 39.72
C HIS A 62 1.80 14.10 39.77
N LEU A 63 0.98 13.21 39.19
CA LEU A 63 1.25 11.77 39.11
C LEU A 63 2.16 11.40 37.93
N MET A 64 2.58 12.37 37.13
CA MET A 64 3.44 12.13 35.98
C MET A 64 4.77 11.46 36.40
N GLN A 65 5.22 10.54 35.55
CA GLN A 65 6.50 9.85 35.65
C GLN A 65 7.31 10.13 34.38
N LYS A 66 8.64 10.19 34.55
CA LYS A 66 9.56 10.45 33.46
C LYS A 66 9.63 9.24 32.54
N GLY A 67 9.70 9.49 31.25
CA GLY A 67 9.97 8.49 30.22
C GLY A 67 11.42 8.03 30.19
N ASN A 68 11.79 7.43 29.05
CA ASN A 68 13.05 6.73 28.82
C ASN A 68 13.29 5.61 29.86
N CYS A 69 12.30 4.73 30.00
CA CYS A 69 12.31 3.62 30.95
C CYS A 69 11.69 2.36 30.35
N ILE A 70 11.80 1.24 31.07
CA ILE A 70 11.12 -0.01 30.71
C ILE A 70 9.96 -0.23 31.68
N MET A 71 8.75 -0.22 31.14
CA MET A 71 7.53 -0.63 31.83
C MET A 71 7.50 -2.15 32.00
N PHE A 72 7.02 -2.60 33.15
CA PHE A 72 6.69 -3.98 33.49
C PHE A 72 5.21 -4.06 33.85
N VAL A 73 4.47 -4.95 33.18
CA VAL A 73 3.09 -5.24 33.53
C VAL A 73 3.07 -6.24 34.69
N ASN A 74 2.64 -5.77 35.87
CA ASN A 74 2.71 -6.58 37.08
C ASN A 74 1.53 -7.55 37.20
N GLN A 75 0.32 -7.07 36.90
CA GLN A 75 -0.94 -7.80 37.07
C GLN A 75 -1.95 -7.35 36.00
N GLY A 76 -2.55 -8.29 35.27
CA GLY A 76 -3.59 -8.00 34.27
C GLY A 76 -3.93 -9.24 33.45
N ASP A 77 -5.21 -9.39 33.06
CA ASP A 77 -5.70 -10.52 32.27
C ASP A 77 -4.98 -10.57 30.91
N GLY A 78 -4.20 -11.63 30.70
CA GLY A 78 -3.34 -11.81 29.52
C GLY A 78 -2.12 -10.86 29.39
N GLY A 79 -1.96 -9.90 30.32
CA GLY A 79 -0.92 -8.86 30.27
C GLY A 79 0.26 -9.06 31.21
N ALA A 80 0.10 -9.82 32.30
CA ALA A 80 1.16 -10.03 33.28
C ALA A 80 2.44 -10.59 32.63
N GLY A 81 3.59 -10.01 32.98
CA GLY A 81 4.90 -10.42 32.45
C GLY A 81 5.35 -9.72 31.17
N TYR A 82 4.47 -8.97 30.49
CA TYR A 82 4.89 -8.13 29.36
C TYR A 82 5.77 -6.97 29.81
N SER A 83 6.73 -6.58 28.96
CA SER A 83 7.63 -5.45 29.20
C SER A 83 7.70 -4.55 27.98
N VAL A 84 7.73 -3.23 28.17
CA VAL A 84 7.60 -2.26 27.07
C VAL A 84 8.52 -1.07 27.31
N TYR A 85 9.29 -0.66 26.31
CA TYR A 85 10.02 0.60 26.37
C TYR A 85 9.09 1.81 26.23
N LYS A 86 9.23 2.79 27.14
CA LYS A 86 8.47 4.05 27.14
C LYS A 86 9.43 5.22 26.96
N SER A 87 9.36 5.89 25.82
CA SER A 87 10.17 7.07 25.52
C SER A 87 9.63 8.34 26.18
N GLU A 88 8.32 8.48 26.14
CA GLU A 88 7.55 9.65 26.54
C GLU A 88 7.30 9.69 28.05
N ASN A 89 7.05 10.87 28.60
CA ASN A 89 6.50 11.00 29.95
C ASN A 89 5.04 10.51 29.96
N PHE A 90 4.61 9.96 31.08
CA PHE A 90 3.30 9.32 31.19
C PHE A 90 2.73 9.43 32.61
N ILE A 91 1.44 9.10 32.74
CA ILE A 91 0.81 8.76 34.02
C ILE A 91 0.45 7.28 33.96
N ALA A 92 0.68 6.53 35.04
CA ALA A 92 0.51 5.08 35.02
C ALA A 92 -0.25 4.56 36.23
N THR A 93 -1.01 3.49 36.00
CA THR A 93 -1.67 2.74 37.06
C THR A 93 -0.67 2.02 37.96
N SER A 94 -1.02 1.86 39.24
CA SER A 94 -0.22 1.14 40.23
C SER A 94 -0.06 -0.37 39.96
N SER A 95 -0.79 -0.96 39.01
CA SER A 95 -0.56 -2.34 38.53
C SER A 95 0.60 -2.47 37.53
N THR A 96 1.42 -1.43 37.39
CA THR A 96 2.63 -1.41 36.56
C THR A 96 3.85 -0.93 37.35
N SER A 97 5.04 -1.30 36.88
CA SER A 97 6.32 -0.85 37.42
C SER A 97 7.23 -0.35 36.29
N PHE A 98 8.23 0.46 36.60
CA PHE A 98 9.08 1.16 35.64
C PHE A 98 10.53 1.11 36.06
N GLY A 99 11.37 0.47 35.24
CA GLY A 99 12.81 0.35 35.44
C GLY A 99 13.58 1.45 34.74
N TYR A 100 14.46 2.11 35.48
CA TYR A 100 15.33 3.19 35.02
C TYR A 100 16.80 2.76 35.10
N ALA A 101 17.59 3.13 34.10
CA ALA A 101 19.02 2.93 34.08
C ALA A 101 19.70 3.87 33.08
N LYS A 102 21.01 4.13 33.26
CA LYS A 102 21.80 5.00 32.38
C LYS A 102 21.97 4.45 30.95
N TRP A 103 21.95 3.12 30.78
CA TRP A 103 22.10 2.48 29.47
C TRP A 103 20.83 2.54 28.62
N ILE A 104 19.67 2.88 29.21
CA ILE A 104 18.40 2.89 28.49
C ILE A 104 18.39 4.08 27.53
N ASN A 105 18.25 3.75 26.25
CA ASN A 105 17.80 4.64 25.20
C ASN A 105 16.71 3.93 24.39
N LYS A 106 16.24 4.56 23.31
CA LYS A 106 15.19 3.99 22.44
C LYS A 106 15.52 2.57 21.98
N TYR A 107 16.74 2.35 21.53
CA TYR A 107 17.14 1.12 20.86
C TYR A 107 17.47 0.02 21.86
N THR A 108 18.29 0.31 22.88
CA THR A 108 18.60 -0.64 23.95
C THR A 108 17.35 -1.01 24.76
N GLY A 109 16.47 -0.03 25.01
CA GLY A 109 15.19 -0.25 25.68
C GLY A 109 14.27 -1.19 24.91
N ILE A 110 14.15 -1.03 23.59
CA ILE A 110 13.38 -1.94 22.73
C ILE A 110 13.98 -3.36 22.77
N PHE A 111 15.30 -3.49 22.65
CA PHE A 111 15.97 -4.79 22.69
C PHE A 111 15.68 -5.53 24.01
N VAL A 112 15.97 -4.89 25.14
CA VAL A 112 15.84 -5.51 26.46
C VAL A 112 14.38 -5.78 26.81
N SER A 113 13.44 -4.88 26.48
CA SER A 113 12.00 -5.12 26.69
C SER A 113 11.46 -6.29 25.87
N THR A 114 12.02 -6.55 24.68
CA THR A 114 11.69 -7.72 23.86
C THR A 114 12.12 -9.01 24.55
N ILE A 115 13.34 -9.07 25.07
CA ILE A 115 13.84 -10.24 25.82
C ILE A 115 13.03 -10.43 27.11
N LEU A 116 12.79 -9.37 27.88
CA LEU A 116 12.02 -9.44 29.11
C LEU A 116 10.57 -9.92 28.90
N SER A 117 9.97 -9.61 27.75
CA SER A 117 8.61 -10.06 27.42
C SER A 117 8.51 -11.56 27.17
N GLN A 118 9.64 -12.24 26.90
CA GLN A 118 9.66 -13.71 26.82
C GLN A 118 9.34 -14.36 28.18
N LEU A 119 9.54 -13.65 29.29
CA LEU A 119 9.19 -14.11 30.63
C LEU A 119 7.68 -14.12 30.89
N LYS A 120 6.84 -13.65 29.94
CA LYS A 120 5.38 -13.67 30.07
C LYS A 120 4.85 -15.06 30.45
N SER A 121 5.40 -16.14 29.88
CA SER A 121 4.98 -17.52 30.15
C SER A 121 5.13 -17.95 31.61
N LYS A 122 5.97 -17.25 32.40
CA LYS A 122 6.16 -17.49 33.83
C LYS A 122 5.02 -16.94 34.69
N TYR A 123 4.23 -16.01 34.17
CA TYR A 123 3.24 -15.25 34.92
C TYR A 123 1.81 -15.58 34.46
N SER A 124 0.87 -15.55 35.40
CA SER A 124 -0.53 -15.90 35.14
C SER A 124 -1.48 -15.10 36.03
N PHE A 125 -2.78 -15.27 35.80
CA PHE A 125 -3.81 -14.75 36.69
C PHE A 125 -3.66 -15.40 38.07
N GLY A 126 -3.37 -14.61 39.11
CA GLY A 126 -3.02 -15.07 40.46
C GLY A 126 -1.51 -15.20 40.74
N TYR A 127 -0.68 -15.33 39.71
CA TYR A 127 0.79 -15.33 39.83
C TYR A 127 1.41 -14.12 39.12
N GLY A 128 1.20 -12.94 39.72
CA GLY A 128 1.69 -11.67 39.17
C GLY A 128 3.21 -11.46 39.34
N ARG A 129 3.74 -10.52 38.57
CA ARG A 129 5.15 -10.11 38.60
C ARG A 129 5.36 -9.08 39.72
N THR A 130 5.63 -9.57 40.93
CA THR A 130 5.99 -8.71 42.07
C THR A 130 7.39 -8.14 41.90
N GLU A 131 7.71 -7.05 42.60
CA GLU A 131 9.05 -6.44 42.54
C GLU A 131 10.16 -7.43 42.94
N LYS A 132 9.95 -8.23 43.99
CA LYS A 132 10.90 -9.28 44.39
C LYS A 132 11.10 -10.35 43.31
N ARG A 133 10.04 -10.74 42.60
CA ARG A 133 10.13 -11.70 41.49
C ARG A 133 10.84 -11.08 40.29
N LEU A 134 10.45 -9.87 39.90
CA LEU A 134 11.08 -9.10 38.84
C LEU A 134 12.59 -8.96 39.07
N LYS A 135 13.01 -8.53 40.26
CA LYS A 135 14.43 -8.37 40.61
C LYS A 135 15.22 -9.68 40.57
N ASN A 136 14.56 -10.82 40.76
CA ASN A 136 15.18 -12.15 40.73
C ASN A 136 15.05 -12.87 39.39
N ASP A 137 14.30 -12.32 38.43
CA ASP A 137 14.26 -12.86 37.07
C ASP A 137 15.67 -12.81 36.45
N ARG A 138 15.93 -13.77 35.56
CA ARG A 138 17.17 -13.88 34.81
C ARG A 138 16.86 -13.82 33.31
N ILE A 139 17.67 -13.09 32.57
CA ILE A 139 17.55 -12.95 31.11
C ILE A 139 18.91 -13.11 30.44
N MET A 140 18.90 -13.60 29.21
CA MET A 140 20.11 -13.67 28.38
C MET A 140 20.29 -12.34 27.64
N LEU A 141 21.50 -11.79 27.67
CA LEU A 141 21.87 -10.61 26.86
C LEU A 141 23.22 -10.85 26.15
N PRO A 142 23.44 -10.22 24.98
CA PRO A 142 24.74 -10.22 24.32
C PRO A 142 25.81 -9.60 25.22
N ILE A 143 27.03 -10.13 25.18
CA ILE A 143 28.15 -9.63 25.99
C ILE A 143 29.26 -8.99 25.15
N ASP A 144 29.96 -8.05 25.77
CA ASP A 144 31.20 -7.47 25.26
C ASP A 144 32.41 -8.32 25.65
N LYS A 145 33.61 -7.89 25.24
CA LYS A 145 34.86 -8.60 25.57
C LYS A 145 35.16 -8.65 27.07
N GLN A 146 34.45 -7.88 27.89
CA GLN A 146 34.58 -7.82 29.34
C GLN A 146 33.49 -8.64 30.04
N GLY A 147 32.65 -9.37 29.31
CA GLY A 147 31.55 -10.16 29.87
C GLY A 147 30.37 -9.32 30.37
N LYS A 148 30.33 -8.02 30.06
CA LYS A 148 29.23 -7.12 30.43
C LYS A 148 28.22 -7.03 29.28
N PRO A 149 26.97 -6.60 29.53
CA PRO A 149 26.00 -6.45 28.45
C PRO A 149 26.49 -5.50 27.36
N ASN A 150 26.47 -5.97 26.11
CA ASN A 150 26.94 -5.22 24.95
C ASN A 150 25.86 -4.25 24.44
N TRP A 151 25.74 -3.11 25.11
CA TRP A 151 24.72 -2.10 24.79
C TRP A 151 24.85 -1.55 23.37
N GLN A 152 26.08 -1.37 22.89
CA GLN A 152 26.34 -0.86 21.54
C GLN A 152 25.84 -1.83 20.47
N PHE A 153 26.12 -3.13 20.61
CA PHE A 153 25.58 -4.14 19.70
C PHE A 153 24.04 -4.15 19.70
N MET A 154 23.41 -4.15 20.89
CA MET A 154 21.95 -4.13 21.00
C MET A 154 21.33 -2.90 20.31
N GLU A 155 21.94 -1.73 20.50
CA GLU A 155 21.52 -0.49 19.85
C GLU A 155 21.64 -0.56 18.33
N ASP A 156 22.80 -0.96 17.81
CA ASP A 156 23.05 -1.01 16.36
C ASP A 156 22.21 -2.09 15.68
N TYR A 157 21.99 -3.22 16.37
CA TYR A 157 21.09 -4.28 15.90
C TYR A 157 19.65 -3.79 15.75
N ILE A 158 19.09 -3.12 16.77
CA ILE A 158 17.73 -2.57 16.67
C ILE A 158 17.64 -1.47 15.61
N LYS A 159 18.65 -0.60 15.48
CA LYS A 159 18.69 0.40 14.40
C LYS A 159 18.65 -0.27 13.02
N GLN A 160 19.42 -1.33 12.81
CA GLN A 160 19.41 -2.11 11.58
C GLN A 160 18.03 -2.70 11.29
N GLU A 161 17.42 -3.37 12.27
CA GLU A 161 16.11 -4.01 12.11
C GLU A 161 15.01 -2.97 11.86
N ILE A 162 14.99 -1.86 12.60
CA ILE A 162 14.04 -0.75 12.36
C ILE A 162 14.22 -0.21 10.94
N LYS A 163 15.46 -0.01 10.47
CA LYS A 163 15.71 0.45 9.11
C LYS A 163 15.18 -0.54 8.06
N GLU A 164 15.42 -1.83 8.23
CA GLU A 164 14.94 -2.87 7.31
C GLU A 164 13.40 -2.89 7.25
N GLN A 165 12.72 -2.86 8.40
CA GLN A 165 11.26 -2.85 8.48
C GLN A 165 10.66 -1.55 7.94
N SER A 166 11.28 -0.40 8.26
CA SER A 166 10.87 0.91 7.74
C SER A 166 10.94 0.92 6.21
N GLN A 167 12.00 0.35 5.63
CA GLN A 167 12.13 0.29 4.17
C GLN A 167 11.05 -0.60 3.52
N LYS A 168 10.67 -1.72 4.14
CA LYS A 168 9.55 -2.56 3.66
C LYS A 168 8.24 -1.77 3.63
N ILE A 169 7.97 -0.99 4.69
CA ILE A 169 6.79 -0.13 4.79
C ILE A 169 6.82 1.00 3.74
N ILE A 170 7.96 1.68 3.61
CA ILE A 170 8.17 2.73 2.60
C ILE A 170 7.89 2.18 1.20
N ASN A 171 8.52 1.07 0.82
CA ASN A 171 8.36 0.46 -0.50
C ASN A 171 6.88 0.09 -0.78
N TYR A 172 6.19 -0.49 0.20
CA TYR A 172 4.77 -0.82 0.06
C TYR A 172 3.92 0.44 -0.21
N TYR A 173 4.12 1.48 0.59
CA TYR A 173 3.32 2.70 0.50
C TYR A 173 3.67 3.58 -0.70
N GLU A 174 4.94 3.66 -1.10
CA GLU A 174 5.35 4.34 -2.34
C GLU A 174 4.69 3.67 -3.56
N ASN A 175 4.73 2.34 -3.65
CA ASN A 175 4.03 1.61 -4.72
C ASN A 175 2.52 1.83 -4.69
N LYS A 176 1.92 1.93 -3.49
CA LYS A 176 0.51 2.24 -3.34
C LYS A 176 0.18 3.66 -3.82
N VAL A 177 1.02 4.65 -3.50
CA VAL A 177 0.89 6.04 -3.99
C VAL A 177 0.99 6.09 -5.50
N LEU A 178 1.91 5.35 -6.12
CA LEU A 178 2.01 5.26 -7.58
C LEU A 178 0.68 4.81 -8.20
N LYS A 179 0.14 3.68 -7.74
CA LYS A 179 -1.14 3.14 -8.25
C LYS A 179 -2.30 4.11 -8.05
N LEU A 180 -2.38 4.73 -6.88
CA LEU A 180 -3.41 5.73 -6.58
C LEU A 180 -3.24 7.00 -7.42
N GLY A 181 -2.00 7.46 -7.64
CA GLY A 181 -1.68 8.60 -8.49
C GLY A 181 -2.09 8.37 -9.93
N PHE A 182 -1.85 7.16 -10.47
CA PHE A 182 -2.34 6.80 -11.81
C PHE A 182 -3.87 6.83 -11.88
N LYS A 183 -4.57 6.26 -10.89
CA LYS A 183 -6.04 6.34 -10.81
C LYS A 183 -6.55 7.78 -10.70
N LEU A 184 -5.83 8.66 -10.00
CA LEU A 184 -6.20 10.07 -9.82
C LEU A 184 -6.05 10.88 -11.11
N LEU A 185 -4.98 10.61 -11.86
CA LEU A 185 -4.65 11.25 -13.12
C LEU A 185 -5.38 10.60 -14.32
N ASP A 186 -6.32 9.68 -14.06
CA ASP A 186 -7.04 8.89 -15.07
C ASP A 186 -6.10 8.16 -16.04
N LEU A 187 -4.94 7.71 -15.53
CA LEU A 187 -3.95 6.87 -16.22
C LEU A 187 -4.18 5.37 -15.96
N ASP A 188 -5.29 4.99 -15.33
CA ASP A 188 -5.70 3.57 -15.22
C ASP A 188 -6.28 3.17 -16.59
N VAL A 189 -5.61 2.28 -17.29
CA VAL A 189 -5.86 1.98 -18.70
C VAL A 189 -6.34 0.55 -18.86
N GLU A 190 -7.40 0.40 -19.64
CA GLU A 190 -7.81 -0.91 -20.15
C GLU A 190 -6.82 -1.37 -21.23
N TRP A 191 -6.78 -2.67 -21.48
CA TRP A 191 -5.86 -3.25 -22.44
C TRP A 191 -6.66 -3.93 -23.54
N LYS A 192 -6.25 -3.69 -24.80
CA LYS A 192 -6.92 -4.24 -25.97
C LYS A 192 -5.90 -4.84 -26.93
N GLU A 193 -6.33 -5.87 -27.64
CA GLU A 193 -5.56 -6.50 -28.71
C GLU A 193 -5.65 -5.65 -30.00
N PHE A 194 -4.50 -5.47 -30.65
CA PHE A 194 -4.35 -4.78 -31.93
C PHE A 194 -3.47 -5.59 -32.88
N LYS A 195 -3.71 -5.50 -34.19
CA LYS A 195 -2.74 -5.99 -35.18
C LYS A 195 -1.75 -4.87 -35.53
N ILE A 196 -0.50 -5.23 -35.81
CA ILE A 196 0.54 -4.26 -36.19
C ILE A 196 0.08 -3.38 -37.37
N LYS A 197 -0.56 -3.96 -38.38
CA LYS A 197 -1.05 -3.20 -39.56
C LYS A 197 -2.13 -2.17 -39.23
N ASP A 198 -2.82 -2.31 -38.11
CA ASP A 198 -3.90 -1.41 -37.70
C ASP A 198 -3.34 -0.18 -36.95
N ILE A 199 -2.09 -0.27 -36.45
CA ILE A 199 -1.43 0.80 -35.69
C ILE A 199 -0.30 1.46 -36.49
N PHE A 200 0.43 0.69 -37.30
CA PHE A 200 1.68 1.15 -37.93
C PHE A 200 1.62 1.13 -39.45
N SER A 201 2.22 2.16 -40.05
CA SER A 201 2.63 2.12 -41.45
C SER A 201 3.90 1.27 -41.57
N ILE A 202 3.78 0.14 -42.25
CA ILE A 202 4.88 -0.84 -42.39
C ILE A 202 5.62 -0.56 -43.71
N LYS A 203 6.94 -0.35 -43.62
CA LYS A 203 7.81 -0.15 -44.79
C LYS A 203 8.94 -1.17 -44.81
N SER A 204 9.28 -1.65 -46.00
CA SER A 204 10.51 -2.43 -46.21
C SER A 204 11.69 -1.50 -46.43
N VAL A 205 12.86 -1.89 -45.94
CA VAL A 205 14.10 -1.16 -46.20
C VAL A 205 14.52 -1.31 -47.65
N LYS A 206 15.20 -0.28 -48.17
CA LYS A 206 15.76 -0.27 -49.53
C LYS A 206 17.28 -0.52 -49.56
N GLY A 207 17.92 -0.59 -48.40
CA GLY A 207 19.36 -0.82 -48.30
C GLY A 207 19.74 -2.23 -48.77
N LYS A 208 21.02 -2.41 -49.12
CA LYS A 208 21.59 -3.70 -49.56
C LYS A 208 22.33 -4.40 -48.41
N THR A 209 22.95 -5.55 -48.68
CA THR A 209 23.87 -6.19 -47.73
C THR A 209 25.10 -5.31 -47.49
N ILE A 210 25.67 -5.37 -46.28
CA ILE A 210 26.77 -4.49 -45.84
C ILE A 210 27.97 -4.48 -46.78
N THR A 211 28.26 -5.60 -47.46
CA THR A 211 29.34 -5.74 -48.45
C THR A 211 29.23 -4.80 -49.64
N ASN A 212 28.08 -4.16 -49.86
CA ASN A 212 27.87 -3.18 -50.93
C ASN A 212 28.24 -1.75 -50.51
N TYR A 213 28.74 -1.55 -49.30
CA TYR A 213 29.00 -0.24 -48.76
C TYR A 213 30.40 -0.13 -48.18
N GLU A 214 31.01 1.03 -48.40
CA GLU A 214 32.27 1.41 -47.76
C GLU A 214 32.00 1.95 -46.35
N ASN A 215 33.04 1.93 -45.51
CA ASN A 215 32.97 2.53 -44.17
C ASN A 215 32.66 4.02 -44.24
N GLY A 216 31.81 4.50 -43.34
CA GLY A 216 31.42 5.90 -43.28
C GLY A 216 30.81 6.26 -41.94
N ASN A 217 29.86 7.21 -41.95
CA ASN A 217 29.30 7.80 -40.73
C ASN A 217 27.79 7.56 -40.57
N ILE A 218 27.12 6.90 -41.53
CA ILE A 218 25.68 6.62 -41.43
C ILE A 218 25.47 5.26 -40.75
N PRO A 219 24.66 5.18 -39.67
CA PRO A 219 24.37 3.91 -39.01
C PRO A 219 23.79 2.87 -39.98
N TYR A 220 24.32 1.65 -39.94
CA TYR A 220 23.79 0.50 -40.65
C TYR A 220 23.12 -0.48 -39.67
N ILE A 221 21.80 -0.57 -39.76
CA ILE A 221 20.98 -1.39 -38.86
C ILE A 221 20.66 -2.73 -39.53
N SER A 222 20.88 -3.81 -38.80
CA SER A 222 20.77 -5.20 -39.27
C SER A 222 19.88 -6.03 -38.34
N THR A 223 19.86 -7.35 -38.54
CA THR A 223 19.21 -8.34 -37.67
C THR A 223 20.03 -8.66 -36.41
N SER A 224 21.05 -7.87 -36.07
CA SER A 224 21.83 -8.04 -34.83
C SER A 224 20.92 -7.86 -33.61
N THR A 225 21.03 -8.77 -32.63
CA THR A 225 20.34 -8.64 -31.33
C THR A 225 21.06 -7.69 -30.37
N ASN A 226 22.29 -7.30 -30.71
CA ASN A 226 23.15 -6.45 -29.89
C ASN A 226 23.13 -5.00 -30.39
N ASN A 227 23.38 -4.06 -29.47
CA ASN A 227 23.57 -2.64 -29.75
C ASN A 227 22.45 -2.02 -30.61
N ASN A 228 21.19 -2.33 -30.30
CA ASN A 228 20.01 -1.87 -31.03
C ASN A 228 20.02 -2.19 -32.54
N GLY A 229 20.64 -3.32 -32.92
CA GLY A 229 20.74 -3.73 -34.32
C GLY A 229 21.86 -3.06 -35.11
N LEU A 230 22.58 -2.10 -34.51
CA LEU A 230 23.71 -1.43 -35.12
C LEU A 230 24.84 -2.43 -35.39
N ASN A 231 25.20 -2.58 -36.66
CA ASN A 231 26.27 -3.49 -37.09
C ASN A 231 27.53 -2.73 -37.50
N ASN A 232 27.38 -1.61 -38.22
CA ASN A 232 28.51 -0.78 -38.67
C ASN A 232 28.05 0.64 -39.00
N PHE A 233 28.98 1.50 -39.41
CA PHE A 233 28.72 2.79 -40.03
C PHE A 233 29.21 2.80 -41.49
N ILE A 234 28.38 3.28 -42.41
CA ILE A 234 28.60 3.20 -43.85
C ILE A 234 28.53 4.57 -44.54
N ASN A 235 29.10 4.67 -45.74
CA ASN A 235 29.05 5.86 -46.58
C ASN A 235 28.05 5.68 -47.74
N THR A 236 26.94 6.42 -47.73
CA THR A 236 25.96 6.44 -48.83
C THR A 236 25.08 7.69 -48.76
N LYS A 237 24.49 8.09 -49.89
CA LYS A 237 23.42 9.11 -49.94
C LYS A 237 22.06 8.53 -50.31
N GLU A 238 22.01 7.24 -50.63
CA GLU A 238 20.82 6.55 -51.12
C GLU A 238 20.29 5.56 -50.08
N ASN A 239 19.00 5.21 -50.20
CA ASN A 239 18.33 4.17 -49.43
C ASN A 239 18.32 4.39 -47.90
N ILE A 240 18.44 5.65 -47.50
CA ILE A 240 18.33 6.08 -46.11
C ILE A 240 16.87 5.96 -45.67
N SER A 241 16.68 5.34 -44.51
CA SER A 241 15.40 5.22 -43.81
C SER A 241 15.28 6.33 -42.78
N ASN A 242 14.11 6.95 -42.72
CA ASN A 242 13.86 8.07 -41.82
C ASN A 242 13.82 7.59 -40.37
N LYS A 243 14.34 8.45 -39.47
CA LYS A 243 14.22 8.35 -38.01
C LYS A 243 12.77 8.30 -37.50
N ASN A 244 12.64 8.12 -36.19
CA ASN A 244 11.39 7.95 -35.46
C ASN A 244 10.59 6.72 -35.93
N CYS A 245 11.27 5.59 -36.04
CA CYS A 245 10.68 4.31 -36.40
C CYS A 245 11.20 3.16 -35.56
N ILE A 246 10.45 2.06 -35.58
CA ILE A 246 10.86 0.80 -34.96
C ILE A 246 11.32 -0.16 -36.07
N SER A 247 12.56 -0.65 -35.99
CA SER A 247 13.03 -1.74 -36.83
C SER A 247 12.69 -3.09 -36.22
N ILE A 248 12.21 -4.02 -37.03
CA ILE A 248 11.91 -5.41 -36.67
C ILE A 248 12.90 -6.34 -37.35
N ASP A 249 13.62 -7.12 -36.54
CA ASP A 249 14.36 -8.28 -36.99
C ASP A 249 13.38 -9.43 -37.32
N PRO A 250 13.26 -9.83 -38.60
CA PRO A 250 12.34 -10.89 -38.98
C PRO A 250 12.77 -12.28 -38.48
N ILE A 251 14.01 -12.48 -38.02
CA ILE A 251 14.52 -13.79 -37.58
C ILE A 251 14.44 -13.93 -36.06
N GLY A 252 15.06 -13.01 -35.33
CA GLY A 252 15.10 -13.03 -33.87
C GLY A 252 13.92 -12.34 -33.20
N GLY A 253 13.01 -11.73 -33.96
CA GLY A 253 11.83 -11.04 -33.43
C GLY A 253 12.15 -9.81 -32.58
N LYS A 254 13.37 -9.27 -32.68
CA LYS A 254 13.83 -8.10 -31.96
C LYS A 254 13.26 -6.82 -32.53
N ALA A 255 12.98 -5.85 -31.65
CA ALA A 255 12.42 -4.56 -32.02
C ALA A 255 13.26 -3.43 -31.42
N PHE A 256 13.73 -2.51 -32.26
CA PHE A 256 14.57 -1.39 -31.83
C PHE A 256 14.03 -0.07 -32.35
N PHE A 257 14.00 0.94 -31.49
CA PHE A 257 13.60 2.29 -31.85
C PHE A 257 14.81 3.12 -32.27
N HIS A 258 14.66 3.90 -33.35
CA HIS A 258 15.73 4.71 -33.95
C HIS A 258 15.37 6.20 -33.99
N GLU A 259 16.12 7.01 -33.25
CA GLU A 259 15.99 8.49 -33.22
C GLU A 259 16.83 9.20 -34.29
N TYR A 260 17.53 8.43 -35.13
CA TYR A 260 18.44 8.90 -36.16
C TYR A 260 18.11 8.24 -37.50
N ASP A 261 18.51 8.90 -38.59
CA ASP A 261 18.39 8.33 -39.94
C ASP A 261 19.45 7.24 -40.13
N PHE A 262 19.11 6.17 -40.82
CA PHE A 262 19.98 5.00 -40.95
C PHE A 262 19.73 4.24 -42.25
N VAL A 263 20.62 3.31 -42.59
CA VAL A 263 20.42 2.37 -43.69
C VAL A 263 20.13 1.01 -43.10
N GLY A 264 18.96 0.46 -43.43
CA GLY A 264 18.57 -0.87 -42.98
C GLY A 264 19.04 -1.95 -43.94
N ARG A 265 19.47 -3.09 -43.39
CA ARG A 265 19.85 -4.28 -44.16
C ARG A 265 18.66 -4.83 -44.94
N GLY A 266 18.73 -4.77 -46.27
CA GLY A 266 17.83 -5.49 -47.18
C GLY A 266 18.46 -6.76 -47.74
N GLY A 267 17.73 -7.44 -48.63
CA GLY A 267 18.08 -8.74 -49.20
C GLY A 267 17.05 -9.84 -48.88
N ALA A 268 16.91 -10.82 -49.77
CA ALA A 268 15.87 -11.85 -49.66
C ALA A 268 15.98 -12.63 -48.34
N GLY A 269 14.84 -12.79 -47.64
CA GLY A 269 14.71 -13.62 -46.44
C GLY A 269 15.38 -13.10 -45.17
N SER A 270 15.94 -11.89 -45.13
CA SER A 270 16.57 -11.38 -43.90
C SER A 270 16.55 -9.84 -43.81
N ALA A 271 15.70 -9.21 -44.63
CA ALA A 271 15.48 -7.77 -44.60
C ALA A 271 14.69 -7.35 -43.36
N ILE A 272 15.20 -6.34 -42.63
CA ILE A 272 14.46 -5.76 -41.52
C ILE A 272 13.22 -5.00 -42.04
N ASN A 273 12.17 -4.95 -41.22
CA ASN A 273 10.96 -4.18 -41.51
C ASN A 273 10.88 -2.96 -40.60
N LEU A 274 10.30 -1.87 -41.10
CA LEU A 274 10.17 -0.62 -40.36
C LEU A 274 8.72 -0.33 -40.04
N LEU A 275 8.45 0.07 -38.80
CA LEU A 275 7.14 0.49 -38.32
C LEU A 275 7.15 1.99 -38.02
N TYR A 276 6.26 2.73 -38.66
CA TYR A 276 6.08 4.17 -38.47
C TYR A 276 4.68 4.48 -37.91
N ASN A 277 4.61 5.43 -36.98
CA ASN A 277 3.37 6.05 -36.50
C ASN A 277 3.70 7.46 -35.99
N GLU A 278 2.86 8.45 -36.33
CA GLU A 278 3.10 9.87 -36.00
C GLU A 278 3.04 10.18 -34.51
N GLN A 279 2.36 9.34 -33.71
CA GLN A 279 2.23 9.47 -32.26
C GLN A 279 3.40 8.82 -31.50
N LEU A 280 4.34 8.17 -32.20
CA LEU A 280 5.55 7.63 -31.57
C LEU A 280 6.45 8.76 -31.07
N ASN A 281 6.89 8.60 -29.83
CA ASN A 281 8.07 9.25 -29.28
C ASN A 281 8.98 8.18 -28.68
N LYS A 282 10.18 8.58 -28.23
CA LYS A 282 11.15 7.68 -27.59
C LYS A 282 10.54 6.72 -26.58
N TYR A 283 9.77 7.25 -25.63
CA TYR A 283 9.28 6.49 -24.50
C TYR A 283 8.16 5.52 -24.89
N SER A 284 7.18 5.98 -25.66
CA SER A 284 6.15 5.09 -26.20
C SER A 284 6.72 4.04 -27.16
N ALA A 285 7.74 4.39 -27.93
CA ALA A 285 8.40 3.43 -28.83
C ALA A 285 9.13 2.32 -28.06
N LEU A 286 9.85 2.66 -26.98
CA LEU A 286 10.50 1.67 -26.12
C LEU A 286 9.49 0.71 -25.48
N PHE A 287 8.34 1.23 -25.04
CA PHE A 287 7.25 0.42 -24.55
C PHE A 287 6.77 -0.57 -25.60
N VAL A 288 6.45 -0.07 -26.80
CA VAL A 288 5.97 -0.88 -27.92
C VAL A 288 7.01 -1.91 -28.35
N CYS A 289 8.29 -1.56 -28.43
CA CYS A 289 9.37 -2.50 -28.74
C CYS A 289 9.33 -3.69 -27.80
N LYS A 290 9.22 -3.45 -26.48
CA LYS A 290 9.16 -4.52 -25.49
C LYS A 290 7.93 -5.41 -25.64
N ILE A 291 6.77 -4.83 -25.96
CA ILE A 291 5.54 -5.60 -26.23
C ILE A 291 5.70 -6.46 -27.48
N ILE A 292 6.25 -5.91 -28.56
CA ILE A 292 6.47 -6.66 -29.81
C ILE A 292 7.42 -7.83 -29.56
N GLU A 293 8.55 -7.60 -28.89
CA GLU A 293 9.50 -8.67 -28.56
C GLU A 293 8.84 -9.80 -27.78
N ASN A 294 8.13 -9.47 -26.69
CA ASN A 294 7.46 -10.47 -25.86
C ASN A 294 6.41 -11.29 -26.62
N ASN A 295 5.80 -10.75 -27.68
CA ASN A 295 4.81 -11.44 -28.51
C ASN A 295 5.42 -12.13 -29.75
N ALA A 296 6.69 -11.84 -30.05
CA ALA A 296 7.44 -12.39 -31.18
C ALA A 296 8.31 -13.60 -30.80
N ILE A 297 8.75 -13.72 -29.54
CA ILE A 297 9.70 -14.74 -29.06
C ILE A 297 9.25 -16.18 -29.37
N ASP A 298 7.96 -16.51 -29.26
CA ASP A 298 7.46 -17.87 -29.55
C ASP A 298 7.06 -18.08 -31.02
N LYS A 299 7.19 -17.05 -31.87
CA LYS A 299 6.65 -17.01 -33.23
C LYS A 299 7.69 -16.72 -34.32
N ALA A 300 8.91 -16.36 -33.92
CA ALA A 300 10.03 -16.08 -34.82
C ALA A 300 11.15 -17.12 -34.59
N SER A 301 11.49 -17.88 -35.63
CA SER A 301 12.61 -18.84 -35.61
C SER A 301 13.30 -18.84 -36.97
N TYR A 302 14.47 -19.50 -37.06
CA TYR A 302 15.21 -19.60 -38.33
C TYR A 302 14.36 -20.20 -39.48
N GLY A 303 13.33 -21.01 -39.15
CA GLY A 303 12.35 -21.56 -40.11
C GLY A 303 11.05 -20.75 -40.28
N ILE A 304 10.74 -19.78 -39.41
CA ILE A 304 9.51 -18.98 -39.44
C ILE A 304 9.86 -17.50 -39.24
N GLN A 305 9.94 -16.76 -40.34
CA GLN A 305 10.28 -15.33 -40.31
C GLN A 305 9.06 -14.44 -40.03
N LEU A 306 9.25 -13.41 -39.20
CA LEU A 306 8.29 -12.36 -38.88
C LEU A 306 8.34 -11.24 -39.93
N ASN A 307 7.87 -11.52 -41.14
CA ASN A 307 7.80 -10.55 -42.24
C ASN A 307 6.43 -10.60 -42.95
N GLY A 308 6.21 -9.67 -43.89
CA GLY A 308 5.03 -9.67 -44.75
C GLY A 308 3.70 -9.77 -43.99
N ASN A 309 2.87 -10.74 -44.36
CA ASN A 309 1.56 -10.97 -43.74
C ASN A 309 1.64 -11.42 -42.27
N ARG A 310 2.74 -12.07 -41.85
CA ARG A 310 2.91 -12.48 -40.45
C ARG A 310 3.13 -11.28 -39.55
N LEU A 311 4.02 -10.36 -39.96
CA LEU A 311 4.23 -9.11 -39.24
C LEU A 311 2.94 -8.27 -39.22
N LYS A 312 2.29 -8.10 -40.38
CA LYS A 312 1.03 -7.32 -40.50
C LYS A 312 -0.05 -7.80 -39.53
N ASN A 313 -0.20 -9.10 -39.36
CA ASN A 313 -1.23 -9.70 -38.52
C ASN A 313 -0.75 -10.10 -37.13
N LEU A 314 0.48 -9.77 -36.74
CA LEU A 314 0.96 -9.98 -35.39
C LEU A 314 0.06 -9.19 -34.44
N LYS A 315 -0.50 -9.90 -33.46
CA LYS A 315 -1.35 -9.34 -32.42
C LYS A 315 -0.48 -8.90 -31.25
N ILE A 316 -0.67 -7.66 -30.82
CA ILE A 316 -0.05 -7.07 -29.63
C ILE A 316 -1.14 -6.51 -28.73
N ILE A 317 -0.88 -6.49 -27.42
CA ILE A 317 -1.82 -5.92 -26.45
C ILE A 317 -1.26 -4.58 -25.97
N LEU A 318 -2.01 -3.51 -26.16
CA LEU A 318 -1.63 -2.15 -25.76
C LEU A 318 -2.70 -1.54 -24.85
N PRO A 319 -2.30 -0.59 -23.98
CA PRO A 319 -3.24 0.19 -23.20
C PRO A 319 -4.08 1.08 -24.12
N ILE A 320 -5.36 1.29 -23.79
CA ILE A 320 -6.28 2.11 -24.58
C ILE A 320 -6.71 3.39 -23.89
N ASP A 321 -6.93 4.42 -24.69
CA ASP A 321 -7.60 5.64 -24.27
C ASP A 321 -9.13 5.44 -24.24
N ARG A 322 -9.86 6.51 -23.92
CA ARG A 322 -11.33 6.48 -23.80
C ARG A 322 -12.04 6.17 -25.12
N ASP A 323 -11.36 6.39 -26.25
CA ASP A 323 -11.89 6.14 -27.59
C ASP A 323 -11.51 4.73 -28.10
N GLY A 324 -10.76 3.96 -27.30
CA GLY A 324 -10.33 2.61 -27.64
C GLY A 324 -9.12 2.54 -28.55
N ASN A 325 -8.39 3.66 -28.73
CA ASN A 325 -7.14 3.75 -29.48
C ASN A 325 -5.93 3.52 -28.55
N PRO A 326 -4.74 3.18 -29.08
CA PRO A 326 -3.54 3.05 -28.25
C PRO A 326 -3.23 4.32 -27.44
N HIS A 327 -3.08 4.19 -26.12
CA HIS A 327 -2.85 5.33 -25.22
C HIS A 327 -1.37 5.72 -25.19
N TRP A 328 -0.91 6.47 -26.19
CA TRP A 328 0.49 6.86 -26.37
C TRP A 328 1.09 7.64 -25.19
N GLU A 329 0.30 8.55 -24.61
CA GLU A 329 0.73 9.32 -23.45
C GLU A 329 0.98 8.43 -22.22
N TYR A 330 0.10 7.47 -21.96
CA TYR A 330 0.30 6.48 -20.88
C TYR A 330 1.59 5.69 -21.10
N MET A 331 1.79 5.13 -22.31
CA MET A 331 2.99 4.35 -22.63
C MET A 331 4.27 5.18 -22.44
N SER A 332 4.24 6.45 -22.84
CA SER A 332 5.35 7.38 -22.68
C SER A 332 5.67 7.64 -21.21
N LYS A 333 4.65 8.04 -20.44
CA LYS A 333 4.78 8.28 -19.00
C LYS A 333 5.24 7.02 -18.26
N PHE A 334 4.77 5.84 -18.66
CA PHE A 334 5.16 4.57 -18.07
C PHE A 334 6.66 4.29 -18.23
N ILE A 335 7.24 4.45 -19.43
CA ILE A 335 8.69 4.24 -19.62
C ILE A 335 9.50 5.34 -18.94
N GLN A 336 9.06 6.60 -19.01
CA GLN A 336 9.68 7.68 -18.24
C GLN A 336 9.73 7.35 -16.75
N ASN A 337 8.66 6.77 -16.21
CA ASN A 337 8.60 6.30 -14.82
C ASN A 337 9.59 5.16 -14.53
N LEU A 338 9.90 4.28 -15.50
CA LEU A 338 10.93 3.25 -15.33
C LEU A 338 12.36 3.84 -15.40
N GLU A 339 12.58 4.84 -16.27
CA GLU A 339 13.89 5.46 -16.47
C GLU A 339 14.30 6.41 -15.34
N VAL A 340 13.32 7.07 -14.69
CA VAL A 340 13.57 7.90 -13.51
C VAL A 340 13.94 6.98 -12.34
N LYS A 341 15.25 6.78 -12.17
CA LYS A 341 15.95 5.91 -11.20
C LYS A 341 15.65 6.12 -9.70
N SER A 342 14.52 6.71 -9.29
CA SER A 342 13.95 6.44 -7.98
C SER A 342 12.44 6.62 -7.98
N ILE A 343 11.73 5.61 -7.48
CA ILE A 343 10.30 5.68 -7.12
C ILE A 343 10.00 6.98 -6.34
N LYS A 344 10.94 7.44 -5.51
CA LYS A 344 10.91 8.72 -4.77
C LYS A 344 10.58 9.94 -5.64
N ASN A 345 11.19 10.08 -6.82
CA ASN A 345 10.96 11.24 -7.69
C ASN A 345 9.57 11.26 -8.30
N ILE A 346 9.01 10.08 -8.63
CA ILE A 346 7.65 9.96 -9.19
C ILE A 346 6.62 10.19 -8.10
N VAL A 347 6.84 9.62 -6.91
CA VAL A 347 6.01 9.88 -5.73
C VAL A 347 6.00 11.38 -5.42
N GLN A 348 7.14 12.06 -5.52
CA GLN A 348 7.24 13.52 -5.38
C GLN A 348 6.46 14.27 -6.47
N TYR A 349 6.57 13.86 -7.74
CA TYR A 349 5.77 14.44 -8.83
C TYR A 349 4.26 14.27 -8.60
N ILE A 350 3.82 13.06 -8.21
CA ILE A 350 2.41 12.80 -7.86
C ILE A 350 1.97 13.72 -6.73
N TYR A 351 2.80 13.94 -5.71
CA TYR A 351 2.47 14.88 -4.64
C TYR A 351 2.34 16.33 -5.11
N ILE A 352 3.14 16.77 -6.08
CA ILE A 352 3.02 18.10 -6.69
C ILE A 352 1.70 18.20 -7.45
N GLN A 353 1.38 17.21 -8.29
CA GLN A 353 0.12 17.17 -9.03
C GLN A 353 -1.11 17.15 -8.11
N ILE A 354 -1.03 16.44 -6.98
CA ILE A 354 -2.08 16.45 -5.95
C ILE A 354 -2.25 17.85 -5.37
N LYS A 355 -1.16 18.57 -5.09
CA LYS A 355 -1.26 19.95 -4.55
C LYS A 355 -2.04 20.87 -5.49
N GLU A 356 -1.90 20.70 -6.79
CA GLU A 356 -2.67 21.45 -7.80
C GLU A 356 -4.13 21.00 -7.82
N LYS A 357 -4.36 19.68 -7.90
CA LYS A 357 -5.70 19.06 -7.90
C LYS A 357 -6.50 19.32 -6.62
N LEU A 358 -5.85 19.61 -5.49
CA LEU A 358 -6.52 19.94 -4.23
C LEU A 358 -7.42 21.17 -4.30
N LYS A 359 -7.13 22.10 -5.22
CA LYS A 359 -8.00 23.26 -5.47
C LYS A 359 -9.32 22.86 -6.13
N GLU A 360 -9.27 21.84 -7.00
CA GLU A 360 -10.39 21.33 -7.77
C GLU A 360 -11.28 20.38 -6.93
N TYR A 361 -10.68 19.44 -6.19
CA TYR A 361 -11.40 18.46 -5.38
C TYR A 361 -11.57 18.92 -3.92
N ASN A 362 -12.19 20.08 -3.76
CA ASN A 362 -12.48 20.69 -2.46
C ASN A 362 -13.98 20.64 -2.14
N LEU A 363 -14.33 20.13 -0.96
CA LEU A 363 -15.73 20.02 -0.49
C LEU A 363 -16.46 21.38 -0.40
N LYS A 364 -15.72 22.50 -0.29
CA LYS A 364 -16.30 23.85 -0.21
C LYS A 364 -16.77 24.40 -1.56
N ASN A 365 -16.16 23.95 -2.66
CA ASN A 365 -16.37 24.54 -3.99
C ASN A 365 -17.21 23.62 -4.90
N ILE A 366 -17.96 22.70 -4.32
CA ILE A 366 -18.82 21.76 -5.05
C ILE A 366 -20.27 21.93 -4.63
N LYS A 367 -21.19 21.72 -5.57
CA LYS A 367 -22.63 21.72 -5.29
C LYS A 367 -22.99 20.45 -4.52
N TRP A 368 -23.79 20.60 -3.47
CA TRP A 368 -24.31 19.48 -2.70
C TRP A 368 -25.83 19.38 -2.87
N LYS A 369 -26.35 18.16 -2.83
CA LYS A 369 -27.79 17.87 -2.88
C LYS A 369 -28.11 16.66 -2.01
N GLU A 370 -29.36 16.61 -1.56
CA GLU A 370 -29.94 15.46 -0.90
C GLU A 370 -30.33 14.38 -1.91
N TYR A 371 -30.08 13.12 -1.55
CA TYR A 371 -30.49 11.93 -2.28
C TYR A 371 -31.10 10.93 -1.31
N PHE A 372 -32.17 10.24 -1.68
CA PHE A 372 -32.65 9.10 -0.90
C PHE A 372 -31.63 7.96 -1.01
N ILE A 373 -31.35 7.26 0.09
CA ILE A 373 -30.38 6.15 0.05
C ILE A 373 -30.85 5.06 -0.93
N GLU A 374 -32.16 4.83 -1.07
CA GLU A 374 -32.68 3.87 -2.05
C GLU A 374 -32.46 4.27 -3.52
N GLU A 375 -32.21 5.55 -3.82
CA GLU A 375 -31.86 6.00 -5.18
C GLU A 375 -30.44 5.58 -5.56
N ILE A 376 -29.55 5.41 -4.58
CA ILE A 376 -28.11 5.15 -4.78
C ILE A 376 -27.67 3.73 -4.38
N CYS A 377 -28.44 3.06 -3.53
CA CYS A 377 -28.12 1.74 -2.97
C CYS A 377 -29.32 0.80 -3.01
N ASP A 378 -29.06 -0.47 -3.30
CA ASP A 378 -29.97 -1.57 -3.01
C ASP A 378 -29.73 -2.06 -1.57
N ILE A 379 -30.79 -2.09 -0.76
CA ILE A 379 -30.69 -2.32 0.69
C ILE A 379 -31.32 -3.66 1.06
N SER A 380 -30.54 -4.52 1.70
CA SER A 380 -30.97 -5.84 2.20
C SER A 380 -30.52 -6.08 3.64
N SER A 381 -31.17 -7.02 4.32
CA SER A 381 -30.79 -7.48 5.66
C SER A 381 -29.67 -8.52 5.57
N GLY A 382 -28.82 -8.59 6.59
CA GLY A 382 -28.01 -9.78 6.83
C GLY A 382 -28.81 -10.92 7.47
N LYS A 383 -28.11 -11.97 7.89
CA LYS A 383 -28.64 -13.20 8.48
C LYS A 383 -27.65 -13.75 9.49
N ASP A 384 -28.15 -14.10 10.66
CA ASP A 384 -27.31 -14.60 11.73
C ASP A 384 -26.78 -16.00 11.43
N ILE A 385 -25.54 -16.22 11.86
CA ILE A 385 -24.95 -17.54 12.09
C ILE A 385 -24.69 -17.60 13.59
N TYR A 386 -25.43 -18.47 14.28
CA TYR A 386 -25.34 -18.61 15.73
C TYR A 386 -23.97 -19.14 16.12
N GLU A 387 -23.48 -18.78 17.31
CA GLU A 387 -22.13 -19.12 17.75
C GLU A 387 -21.82 -20.63 17.65
N LYS A 388 -22.77 -21.47 18.07
CA LYS A 388 -22.68 -22.93 17.98
C LYS A 388 -22.59 -23.50 16.55
N GLU A 389 -22.95 -22.70 15.54
CA GLU A 389 -22.97 -23.09 14.12
C GLU A 389 -21.76 -22.54 13.34
N ARG A 390 -20.97 -21.66 13.96
CA ARG A 390 -19.80 -21.07 13.31
C ARG A 390 -18.71 -22.11 13.18
N ILE A 391 -18.22 -22.25 11.97
CA ILE A 391 -17.05 -23.06 11.65
C ILE A 391 -15.93 -22.07 11.39
N GLU A 392 -14.82 -22.18 12.13
CA GLU A 392 -13.66 -21.31 11.94
C GLU A 392 -13.19 -21.34 10.47
N GLY A 393 -12.73 -20.20 9.97
CA GLY A 393 -12.30 -20.08 8.58
C GLY A 393 -11.69 -18.73 8.25
N LYS A 394 -11.76 -18.34 6.98
CA LYS A 394 -11.09 -17.14 6.45
C LYS A 394 -12.05 -16.08 5.91
N ILE A 395 -13.36 -16.36 5.83
CA ILE A 395 -14.36 -15.40 5.36
C ILE A 395 -14.73 -14.48 6.52
N PRO A 396 -14.56 -13.15 6.40
CA PRO A 396 -15.02 -12.21 7.41
C PRO A 396 -16.54 -12.31 7.62
N TYR A 397 -16.95 -12.42 8.88
CA TYR A 397 -18.34 -12.31 9.30
C TYR A 397 -18.57 -10.96 9.96
N ILE A 398 -19.30 -10.09 9.27
CA ILE A 398 -19.61 -8.73 9.69
C ILE A 398 -20.78 -8.77 10.67
N THR A 399 -20.55 -8.19 11.84
CA THR A 399 -21.50 -8.12 12.95
C THR A 399 -21.73 -6.66 13.35
N SER A 400 -22.60 -6.42 14.33
CA SER A 400 -22.96 -5.06 14.77
C SER A 400 -21.93 -4.38 15.69
N THR A 401 -20.65 -4.74 15.59
CA THR A 401 -19.55 -4.11 16.35
C THR A 401 -19.06 -2.84 15.65
N SER A 402 -18.59 -1.87 16.43
CA SER A 402 -17.88 -0.68 15.90
C SER A 402 -16.40 -0.95 15.65
N ASN A 403 -15.86 -2.06 16.12
CA ASN A 403 -14.44 -2.40 16.03
C ASN A 403 -14.12 -3.09 14.72
N ASN A 404 -12.85 -3.03 14.27
CA ASN A 404 -12.33 -3.80 13.13
C ASN A 404 -13.22 -3.75 11.86
N ASN A 405 -13.76 -2.57 11.55
CA ASN A 405 -14.71 -2.37 10.45
C ASN A 405 -15.94 -3.30 10.52
N GLY A 406 -16.43 -3.63 11.72
CA GLY A 406 -17.58 -4.52 11.89
C GLY A 406 -17.23 -6.02 11.84
N ILE A 407 -15.98 -6.41 11.56
CA ILE A 407 -15.59 -7.83 11.55
C ILE A 407 -15.61 -8.38 12.98
N GLY A 408 -16.55 -9.29 13.25
CA GLY A 408 -16.64 -9.99 14.53
C GLY A 408 -15.84 -11.29 14.54
N TYR A 409 -15.85 -12.03 13.44
CA TYR A 409 -15.28 -13.37 13.34
C TYR A 409 -14.75 -13.66 11.93
N PHE A 410 -13.92 -14.69 11.80
CA PHE A 410 -13.58 -15.29 10.51
C PHE A 410 -14.09 -16.73 10.50
N ILE A 411 -14.92 -17.06 9.51
CA ILE A 411 -15.64 -18.33 9.42
C ILE A 411 -15.48 -18.96 8.04
N SER A 412 -15.82 -20.24 7.90
CA SER A 412 -15.85 -20.98 6.63
C SER A 412 -17.28 -21.30 6.17
N ASN A 413 -18.30 -20.94 6.96
CA ASN A 413 -19.71 -21.04 6.57
C ASN A 413 -20.00 -20.25 5.28
N THR A 414 -21.13 -20.55 4.67
CA THR A 414 -21.72 -19.78 3.56
C THR A 414 -23.22 -19.67 3.75
N ASN A 415 -23.81 -18.54 3.36
CA ASN A 415 -25.26 -18.36 3.27
C ASN A 415 -25.57 -17.28 2.21
N GLU A 416 -26.84 -16.96 2.01
CA GLU A 416 -27.32 -16.00 1.00
C GLU A 416 -26.78 -14.56 1.19
N THR A 417 -26.18 -14.25 2.33
CA THR A 417 -25.61 -12.92 2.59
C THR A 417 -24.21 -12.74 2.04
N LEU A 418 -23.54 -13.81 1.62
CA LEU A 418 -22.17 -13.77 1.08
C LEU A 418 -22.09 -12.84 -0.13
N ASP A 419 -21.28 -11.79 -0.02
CA ASP A 419 -21.22 -10.73 -1.04
C ASP A 419 -19.93 -9.92 -0.92
N GLU A 420 -19.63 -9.11 -1.92
CA GLU A 420 -18.47 -8.21 -1.98
C GLU A 420 -18.84 -6.84 -2.53
N HIS A 421 -18.01 -5.83 -2.27
CA HIS A 421 -18.28 -4.42 -2.62
C HIS A 421 -19.55 -3.85 -1.95
N ILE A 422 -19.74 -4.20 -0.67
CA ILE A 422 -20.90 -3.83 0.13
C ILE A 422 -20.54 -2.78 1.17
N ILE A 423 -21.44 -1.81 1.37
CA ILE A 423 -21.43 -0.99 2.58
C ILE A 423 -22.27 -1.71 3.64
N SER A 424 -21.69 -1.97 4.82
CA SER A 424 -22.45 -2.42 5.98
C SER A 424 -22.89 -1.22 6.81
N VAL A 425 -24.10 -1.28 7.37
CA VAL A 425 -24.59 -0.33 8.35
C VAL A 425 -25.19 -1.07 9.53
N ASN A 426 -24.75 -0.77 10.75
CA ASN A 426 -25.23 -1.42 11.95
C ASN A 426 -26.65 -0.95 12.29
N ARG A 427 -27.58 -1.90 12.32
CA ARG A 427 -28.97 -1.67 12.71
C ARG A 427 -29.13 -1.57 14.24
N ASN A 428 -28.40 -2.40 14.97
CA ASN A 428 -28.45 -2.55 16.42
C ASN A 428 -27.03 -2.51 17.01
N GLY A 429 -26.88 -2.58 18.34
CA GLY A 429 -25.56 -2.54 18.98
C GLY A 429 -24.89 -1.18 18.78
N SER A 430 -23.76 -1.15 18.06
CA SER A 430 -23.12 0.09 17.61
C SER A 430 -23.91 0.73 16.46
N VAL A 431 -25.14 1.18 16.73
CA VAL A 431 -26.10 1.65 15.72
C VAL A 431 -25.54 2.79 14.87
N GLY A 432 -25.76 2.73 13.56
CA GLY A 432 -25.36 3.77 12.61
C GLY A 432 -23.88 3.77 12.23
N TYR A 433 -23.06 2.90 12.83
CA TYR A 433 -21.71 2.65 12.32
C TYR A 433 -21.79 2.03 10.92
N SER A 434 -20.92 2.51 10.02
CA SER A 434 -20.95 2.18 8.60
C SER A 434 -19.54 1.90 8.09
N PHE A 435 -19.38 0.80 7.34
CA PHE A 435 -18.09 0.38 6.79
C PHE A 435 -18.22 -0.09 5.34
N TYR A 436 -17.21 0.15 4.51
CA TYR A 436 -17.14 -0.39 3.15
C TYR A 436 -16.26 -1.64 3.11
N HIS A 437 -16.76 -2.71 2.49
CA HIS A 437 -16.09 -4.00 2.36
C HIS A 437 -15.82 -4.28 0.89
N ASN A 438 -14.55 -4.16 0.48
CA ASN A 438 -14.09 -4.48 -0.87
C ASN A 438 -13.72 -5.97 -1.04
N TYR A 439 -14.06 -6.80 -0.07
CA TYR A 439 -13.77 -8.23 -0.02
C TYR A 439 -15.05 -9.02 0.25
N LYS A 440 -15.05 -10.30 -0.11
CA LYS A 440 -16.15 -11.23 0.19
C LYS A 440 -16.34 -11.36 1.69
N ALA A 441 -17.58 -11.18 2.15
CA ALA A 441 -17.94 -11.28 3.55
C ALA A 441 -19.38 -11.78 3.74
N LEU A 442 -19.66 -12.35 4.91
CA LEU A 442 -21.00 -12.66 5.39
C LEU A 442 -21.48 -11.56 6.33
N PHE A 443 -22.79 -11.33 6.42
CA PHE A 443 -23.34 -10.21 7.20
C PHE A 443 -24.41 -10.71 8.16
N GLY A 444 -24.25 -10.43 9.45
CA GLY A 444 -25.21 -10.78 10.49
C GLY A 444 -26.52 -10.01 10.39
N ASN A 445 -27.57 -10.50 11.03
CA ASN A 445 -28.92 -9.94 10.91
C ASN A 445 -29.03 -8.50 11.43
N ASP A 446 -28.21 -8.14 12.42
CA ASP A 446 -28.14 -6.77 12.95
C ASP A 446 -27.25 -5.82 12.13
N THR A 447 -26.85 -6.26 10.93
CA THR A 447 -26.17 -5.46 9.92
C THR A 447 -27.07 -5.34 8.69
N ARG A 448 -27.07 -4.17 8.05
CA ARG A 448 -27.73 -3.92 6.76
C ARG A 448 -26.68 -3.86 5.68
N LYS A 449 -26.95 -4.55 4.57
CA LYS A 449 -26.11 -4.55 3.37
C LYS A 449 -26.65 -3.49 2.41
N LEU A 450 -25.80 -2.56 2.02
CA LEU A 450 -26.08 -1.55 1.02
C LEU A 450 -25.15 -1.82 -0.18
N LYS A 451 -25.73 -2.29 -1.27
CA LYS A 451 -25.02 -2.50 -2.54
C LYS A 451 -25.18 -1.26 -3.40
N LEU A 452 -24.08 -0.61 -3.76
CA LEU A 452 -24.13 0.59 -4.59
C LEU A 452 -24.67 0.27 -5.99
N LYS A 453 -25.49 1.17 -6.53
CA LYS A 453 -25.88 1.11 -7.94
C LYS A 453 -24.73 1.51 -8.86
N TYR A 454 -23.88 2.45 -8.43
CA TYR A 454 -22.59 2.77 -9.07
C TYR A 454 -21.45 2.10 -8.30
N GLN A 455 -20.95 0.98 -8.81
CA GLN A 455 -19.93 0.17 -8.14
C GLN A 455 -18.53 0.76 -8.31
N ASN A 456 -18.01 1.35 -7.24
CA ASN A 456 -16.62 1.80 -7.18
C ASN A 456 -16.14 1.88 -5.71
N GLU A 457 -14.93 1.40 -5.44
CA GLU A 457 -14.40 1.31 -4.07
C GLU A 457 -14.32 2.68 -3.36
N PHE A 458 -13.93 3.72 -4.07
CA PHE A 458 -13.73 5.05 -3.50
C PHE A 458 -15.05 5.76 -3.28
N VAL A 459 -16.00 5.58 -4.21
CA VAL A 459 -17.39 6.05 -4.02
C VAL A 459 -18.02 5.34 -2.81
N GLY A 460 -17.82 4.03 -2.67
CA GLY A 460 -18.33 3.28 -1.52
C GLY A 460 -17.76 3.73 -0.19
N LYS A 461 -16.45 3.97 -0.12
CA LYS A 461 -15.81 4.58 1.06
C LYS A 461 -16.38 5.97 1.37
N PHE A 462 -16.59 6.82 0.36
CA PHE A 462 -17.17 8.15 0.54
C PHE A 462 -18.59 8.08 1.10
N ILE A 463 -19.47 7.28 0.47
CA ILE A 463 -20.86 7.12 0.91
C ILE A 463 -20.93 6.50 2.30
N SER A 464 -20.10 5.48 2.59
CA SER A 464 -20.00 4.90 3.93
C SER A 464 -19.62 5.93 4.99
N PHE A 465 -18.67 6.82 4.67
CA PHE A 465 -18.31 7.92 5.57
C PHE A 465 -19.50 8.87 5.78
N MET A 466 -20.21 9.26 4.72
CA MET A 466 -21.38 10.13 4.83
C MET A 466 -22.50 9.50 5.66
N LEU A 467 -22.71 8.17 5.57
CA LEU A 467 -23.65 7.42 6.40
C LEU A 467 -23.23 7.40 7.87
N LEU A 468 -21.94 7.17 8.15
CA LEU A 468 -21.40 7.18 9.51
C LEU A 468 -21.60 8.52 10.22
N GLN A 469 -21.57 9.64 9.49
CA GLN A 469 -21.87 10.97 10.05
C GLN A 469 -23.34 11.13 10.46
N GLN A 470 -24.24 10.24 10.04
CA GLN A 470 -25.66 10.28 10.42
C GLN A 470 -25.97 9.47 11.68
N ARG A 471 -24.97 8.81 12.29
CA ARG A 471 -25.19 7.85 13.39
C ARG A 471 -25.88 8.45 14.62
N GLU A 472 -25.66 9.73 14.90
CA GLU A 472 -26.24 10.43 16.07
C GLU A 472 -27.77 10.56 16.01
N LYS A 473 -28.37 10.33 14.83
CA LYS A 473 -29.84 10.24 14.68
C LYS A 473 -30.42 8.95 15.25
N TYR A 474 -29.58 7.99 15.63
CA TYR A 474 -29.96 6.63 15.96
C TYR A 474 -29.48 6.20 17.34
N GLY A 475 -30.19 5.26 17.92
CA GLY A 475 -29.86 4.70 19.23
C GLY A 475 -30.60 3.39 19.50
N TYR A 476 -30.44 2.83 20.70
CA TYR A 476 -31.02 1.54 21.06
C TYR A 476 -32.55 1.49 20.88
N GLY A 477 -33.25 2.55 21.29
CA GLY A 477 -34.70 2.71 21.11
C GLY A 477 -35.11 3.16 19.70
N TYR A 478 -34.18 3.58 18.86
CA TYR A 478 -34.44 4.11 17.51
C TYR A 478 -33.43 3.54 16.51
N LYS A 479 -33.66 2.27 16.12
CA LYS A 479 -32.73 1.45 15.33
C LYS A 479 -32.63 1.84 13.84
N MET A 480 -31.53 1.58 13.18
CA MET A 480 -31.37 1.89 11.74
C MET A 480 -31.89 0.73 10.86
N GLY A 481 -33.22 0.56 10.79
CA GLY A 481 -33.89 -0.51 10.03
C GLY A 481 -33.97 -0.26 8.51
N THR A 482 -34.27 -1.30 7.72
CA THR A 482 -34.28 -1.26 6.25
C THR A 482 -35.22 -0.19 5.67
N ALA A 483 -36.47 -0.13 6.14
CA ALA A 483 -37.45 0.85 5.64
C ALA A 483 -37.00 2.30 5.93
N ARG A 484 -36.41 2.51 7.11
CA ARG A 484 -35.90 3.83 7.52
C ARG A 484 -34.68 4.24 6.69
N LEU A 485 -33.76 3.30 6.44
CA LEU A 485 -32.63 3.52 5.54
C LEU A 485 -33.11 3.93 4.15
N LYS A 486 -34.08 3.21 3.56
CA LYS A 486 -34.60 3.55 2.22
C LYS A 486 -35.11 4.99 2.13
N ARG A 487 -35.87 5.43 3.13
CA ARG A 487 -36.46 6.79 3.20
C ARG A 487 -35.52 7.87 3.72
N GLN A 488 -34.36 7.50 4.26
CA GLN A 488 -33.41 8.48 4.73
C GLN A 488 -32.73 9.15 3.54
N LYS A 489 -32.57 10.47 3.65
CA LYS A 489 -31.74 11.25 2.74
C LYS A 489 -30.31 11.39 3.24
N ILE A 490 -29.37 11.44 2.31
CA ILE A 490 -27.98 11.80 2.57
C ILE A 490 -27.52 12.91 1.64
N MET A 491 -26.61 13.74 2.13
CA MET A 491 -25.99 14.81 1.34
C MET A 491 -24.80 14.25 0.57
N LEU A 492 -24.79 14.45 -0.74
CA LEU A 492 -23.66 14.07 -1.61
C LEU A 492 -23.31 15.22 -2.57
N PRO A 493 -22.05 15.30 -3.05
CA PRO A 493 -21.67 16.16 -4.15
C PRO A 493 -22.50 15.85 -5.40
N SER A 494 -22.89 16.87 -6.15
CA SER A 494 -23.75 16.78 -7.33
C SER A 494 -23.11 17.40 -8.56
N ASN A 495 -23.32 16.78 -9.72
CA ASN A 495 -22.91 17.36 -10.99
C ASN A 495 -23.95 18.38 -11.50
N ILE A 496 -23.65 19.01 -12.64
CA ILE A 496 -24.52 20.02 -13.26
C ILE A 496 -25.93 19.49 -13.61
N ASN A 497 -26.05 18.18 -13.85
CA ASN A 497 -27.31 17.50 -14.15
C ASN A 497 -28.11 17.12 -12.90
N GLY A 498 -27.60 17.44 -11.70
CA GLY A 498 -28.26 17.13 -10.43
C GLY A 498 -28.12 15.68 -9.95
N ASN A 499 -27.32 14.86 -10.64
CA ASN A 499 -26.98 13.50 -10.25
C ASN A 499 -25.76 13.48 -9.29
N PRO A 500 -25.58 12.43 -8.47
CA PRO A 500 -24.40 12.31 -7.64
C PRO A 500 -23.11 12.39 -8.46
N ASN A 501 -22.16 13.23 -8.03
CA ASN A 501 -20.88 13.43 -8.71
C ASN A 501 -19.87 12.35 -8.28
N TYR A 502 -19.98 11.17 -8.89
CA TYR A 502 -19.14 10.03 -8.55
C TYR A 502 -17.65 10.23 -8.87
N ASP A 503 -17.30 10.96 -9.93
CA ASP A 503 -15.90 11.28 -10.24
C ASP A 503 -15.27 12.13 -9.12
N PHE A 504 -16.00 13.15 -8.65
CA PHE A 504 -15.56 13.96 -7.51
C PHE A 504 -15.35 13.11 -6.26
N MET A 505 -16.32 12.24 -5.91
CA MET A 505 -16.20 11.36 -4.74
C MET A 505 -15.00 10.41 -4.85
N LYS A 506 -14.80 9.80 -6.03
CA LYS A 506 -13.69 8.89 -6.32
C LYS A 506 -12.35 9.60 -6.10
N LYS A 507 -12.13 10.72 -6.79
CA LYS A 507 -10.87 11.46 -6.75
C LYS A 507 -10.62 12.12 -5.40
N TYR A 508 -11.66 12.62 -4.74
CA TYR A 508 -11.56 13.13 -3.38
C TYR A 508 -11.03 12.06 -2.41
N MET A 509 -11.61 10.85 -2.41
CA MET A 509 -11.15 9.77 -1.53
C MET A 509 -9.74 9.29 -1.85
N ILE A 510 -9.37 9.21 -3.14
CA ILE A 510 -7.98 8.91 -3.54
C ILE A 510 -7.02 9.95 -2.95
N ILE A 511 -7.34 11.24 -3.05
CA ILE A 511 -6.52 12.32 -2.49
C ILE A 511 -6.39 12.19 -0.96
N GLN A 512 -7.47 11.90 -0.23
CA GLN A 512 -7.40 11.71 1.22
C GLN A 512 -6.55 10.49 1.61
N GLU A 513 -6.67 9.39 0.85
CA GLU A 513 -5.86 8.19 1.08
C GLU A 513 -4.36 8.49 0.85
N ILE A 514 -4.01 9.19 -0.23
CA ILE A 514 -2.62 9.59 -0.51
C ILE A 514 -2.09 10.55 0.58
N LYS A 515 -2.89 11.49 1.09
CA LYS A 515 -2.48 12.36 2.20
C LYS A 515 -2.13 11.56 3.45
N GLN A 516 -2.93 10.56 3.79
CA GLN A 516 -2.67 9.72 4.95
C GLN A 516 -1.41 8.87 4.74
N ILE A 517 -1.22 8.32 3.54
CA ILE A 517 0.02 7.60 3.19
C ILE A 517 1.23 8.52 3.30
N LYS A 518 1.12 9.78 2.86
CA LYS A 518 2.20 10.75 2.98
C LYS A 518 2.65 10.94 4.44
N LYS A 519 1.70 11.09 5.38
CA LYS A 519 2.04 11.19 6.82
C LYS A 519 2.80 9.96 7.33
N ILE A 520 2.44 8.77 6.84
CA ILE A 520 3.14 7.52 7.18
C ILE A 520 4.55 7.53 6.60
N LEU A 521 4.72 7.91 5.34
CA LEU A 521 6.04 7.98 4.70
C LEU A 521 6.94 9.04 5.35
N ASP A 522 6.39 10.21 5.69
CA ASP A 522 7.12 11.27 6.42
C ASP A 522 7.58 10.78 7.80
N TYR A 523 6.83 9.88 8.46
CA TYR A 523 7.23 9.26 9.71
C TYR A 523 8.41 8.27 9.57
N TYR A 524 8.52 7.57 8.43
CA TYR A 524 9.54 6.54 8.22
C TYR A 524 10.78 7.03 7.45
N ASN A 525 10.68 8.11 6.69
CA ASN A 525 11.81 8.76 6.00
C ASN A 525 12.64 9.57 7.02
N PHE A 526 13.45 8.86 7.81
CA PHE A 526 14.50 9.44 8.67
C PHE A 526 15.80 9.70 7.90
#